data_AF-A0A6J6D2X8-F1
#
_entry.id   AF-A0A6J6D2X8-F1
#
_cell.length_a   1.000
_cell.length_b   1.000
_cell.length_c   1.000
_cell.angle_alpha   90.00
_cell.angle_beta   90.00
_cell.angle_gamma   90.00
#
_symmetry.space_group_name_H-M   'P 1'
#
loop_
_entity.id
_entity.type
_entity.pdbx_description
1 polymer ?
#
loop_
_entity_poly.entity_id
_entity_poly.type
_entity_poly.pdbx_seq_one_letter_code
_entity_poly.pdbx_strand_id
1 'polypeptide(L)'
;MVTLSGNLLMTLVLVSQDTSWLILACVLIGLGMSATFPISLSLISTRASTSAQTTQLSAMAQGWGYLVAAAGTFVVGYIANLVGNWGASFVLLCSLTMVQIAIGFYAGRPGLIPAK
;
A
#
# COMPACT_ATOMS: atom_id res chain seq x y z
N MET A 1 -7.65 3.34 -2.87
CA MET A 1 -9.05 3.44 -2.41
C MET A 1 -9.65 2.06 -2.11
N VAL A 2 -9.62 1.11 -3.07
CA VAL A 2 -10.14 -0.26 -2.85
C VAL A 2 -9.45 -0.99 -1.68
N THR A 3 -8.12 -0.89 -1.57
CA THR A 3 -7.37 -1.46 -0.42
C THR A 3 -7.77 -0.84 0.91
N LEU A 4 -8.04 0.48 0.93
CA LEU A 4 -8.46 1.18 2.15
C LEU A 4 -9.85 0.70 2.60
N SER A 5 -10.81 0.59 1.67
CA SER A 5 -12.13 0.04 1.99
C SER A 5 -12.04 -1.40 2.49
N GLY A 6 -11.15 -2.22 1.91
CA GLY A 6 -10.91 -3.59 2.38
C GLY A 6 -10.33 -3.63 3.80
N ASN A 7 -9.33 -2.79 4.11
CA ASN A 7 -8.73 -2.71 5.45
C ASN A 7 -9.73 -2.18 6.51
N LEU A 8 -10.57 -1.21 6.15
CA LEU A 8 -11.63 -0.70 7.03
C LEU A 8 -12.67 -1.79 7.31
N LEU A 9 -13.13 -2.49 6.28
CA LEU A 9 -14.07 -3.61 6.44
C LEU A 9 -13.48 -4.73 7.30
N MET A 10 -12.19 -5.06 7.10
CA MET A 10 -11.50 -6.04 7.93
C MET A 10 -11.39 -5.59 9.39
N THR A 11 -11.14 -4.30 9.63
CA THR A 11 -11.15 -3.74 11.00
C THR A 11 -12.52 -3.91 11.65
N LEU A 12 -13.61 -3.65 10.91
CA LEU A 12 -14.97 -3.84 11.41
C LEU A 12 -15.29 -5.31 11.70
N VAL A 13 -14.87 -6.24 10.84
CA VAL A 13 -15.00 -7.69 11.08
C VAL A 13 -14.30 -8.10 12.37
N LEU A 14 -13.07 -7.61 12.61
CA LEU A 14 -12.31 -7.91 13.82
C LEU A 14 -12.93 -7.29 15.08
N VAL A 15 -13.52 -6.11 15.00
CA VAL A 15 -14.16 -5.45 16.16
C VAL A 15 -15.53 -6.06 16.47
N SER A 16 -16.32 -6.37 15.45
CA SER A 16 -17.67 -6.95 15.61
C SER A 16 -17.65 -8.44 15.93
N GLN A 17 -16.55 -9.14 15.66
CA GLN A 17 -16.45 -10.61 15.70
C GLN A 17 -17.44 -11.32 14.76
N ASP A 18 -18.02 -10.59 13.80
CA ASP A 18 -18.91 -11.13 12.77
C ASP A 18 -18.14 -11.39 11.48
N THR A 19 -18.00 -12.67 11.16
CA THR A 19 -17.22 -13.17 10.02
C THR A 19 -17.95 -13.06 8.68
N SER A 20 -19.22 -12.61 8.65
CA SER A 20 -20.05 -12.56 7.44
C SER A 20 -19.40 -11.80 6.28
N TRP A 21 -18.62 -10.76 6.59
CA TRP A 21 -17.96 -9.90 5.60
C TRP A 21 -16.48 -10.22 5.35
N LEU A 22 -15.94 -11.26 5.99
CA LEU A 22 -14.51 -11.58 5.94
C LEU A 22 -14.01 -11.81 4.51
N ILE A 23 -14.73 -12.62 3.73
CA ILE A 23 -14.33 -12.95 2.35
C ILE A 23 -14.32 -11.69 1.50
N LEU A 24 -15.34 -10.84 1.62
CA LEU A 24 -15.40 -9.58 0.88
C LEU A 24 -14.23 -8.66 1.24
N ALA A 25 -13.88 -8.55 2.52
CA ALA A 25 -12.73 -7.76 2.97
C ALA A 25 -11.43 -8.27 2.34
N CYS A 26 -11.18 -9.58 2.38
CA CYS A 26 -10.01 -10.20 1.76
C CYS A 26 -9.94 -9.95 0.24
N VAL A 27 -11.06 -10.06 -0.46
CA VAL A 27 -11.14 -9.80 -1.92
C VAL A 27 -10.82 -8.34 -2.22
N LEU A 28 -11.41 -7.39 -1.49
CA LEU A 28 -11.15 -5.96 -1.69
C LEU A 28 -9.67 -5.61 -1.44
N ILE A 29 -9.09 -6.15 -0.38
CA ILE A 29 -7.65 -5.97 -0.09
C ILE A 29 -6.81 -6.53 -1.25
N GLY A 30 -7.07 -7.79 -1.65
CA GLY A 30 -6.31 -8.46 -2.71
C GLY A 30 -6.38 -7.73 -4.06
N LEU A 31 -7.58 -7.32 -4.48
CA LEU A 31 -7.77 -6.57 -5.73
C LEU A 31 -7.08 -5.20 -5.69
N GLY A 32 -7.18 -4.48 -4.58
CA GLY A 32 -6.52 -3.19 -4.43
C GLY A 32 -4.99 -3.31 -4.46
N MET A 33 -4.43 -4.32 -3.80
CA MET A 33 -2.99 -4.58 -3.78
C MET A 33 -2.45 -5.01 -5.15
N SER A 34 -3.16 -5.89 -5.86
CA SER A 34 -2.71 -6.38 -7.17
C SER A 34 -2.69 -5.28 -8.23
N ALA A 35 -3.63 -4.35 -8.19
CA ALA A 35 -3.66 -3.20 -9.10
C ALA A 35 -2.55 -2.16 -8.81
N THR A 36 -2.11 -2.04 -7.55
CA THR A 36 -1.18 -0.98 -7.12
C THR A 36 0.18 -1.10 -7.80
N PHE A 37 0.74 -2.31 -7.90
CA PHE A 37 2.08 -2.53 -8.46
C PHE A 37 2.21 -2.08 -9.93
N PRO A 38 1.39 -2.57 -10.88
CA PRO A 38 1.49 -2.14 -12.28
C PRO A 38 1.16 -0.66 -12.48
N ILE A 39 0.22 -0.09 -11.72
CA ILE A 39 -0.06 1.35 -11.75
C ILE A 39 1.18 2.15 -11.34
N SER A 40 1.90 1.69 -10.31
CA SER A 40 3.12 2.35 -9.83
C SER A 40 4.22 2.33 -10.89
N LEU A 41 4.43 1.19 -11.55
CA LEU A 41 5.40 1.09 -12.66
C LEU A 41 5.00 1.97 -13.86
N SER A 42 3.71 2.04 -14.18
CA SER A 42 3.19 2.92 -15.23
C SER A 42 3.43 4.41 -14.91
N LEU A 43 3.20 4.81 -13.65
CA LEU A 43 3.52 6.17 -13.20
C LEU A 43 5.02 6.47 -13.32
N ILE A 44 5.90 5.54 -12.92
CA ILE A 44 7.35 5.74 -13.09
C ILE A 44 7.72 5.91 -14.57
N SER A 45 7.19 5.06 -15.44
CA SER A 45 7.45 5.11 -16.89
C SER A 45 6.98 6.41 -17.53
N THR A 46 5.80 6.91 -17.14
CA THR A 46 5.23 8.16 -17.69
C THR A 46 5.88 9.43 -17.14
N ARG A 47 6.63 9.34 -16.03
CA ARG A 47 7.32 10.47 -15.40
C ARG A 47 8.80 10.55 -15.75
N ALA A 48 9.43 9.44 -16.09
CA ALA A 48 10.82 9.43 -16.53
C ALA A 48 10.97 9.97 -17.97
N SER A 49 12.03 10.74 -18.21
CA SER A 49 12.37 11.26 -19.54
C SER A 49 13.17 10.26 -20.40
N THR A 50 13.77 9.23 -19.80
CA THR A 50 14.58 8.23 -20.52
C THR A 50 14.39 6.83 -19.94
N SER A 51 14.66 5.80 -20.75
CA SER A 51 14.60 4.38 -20.32
C SER A 51 15.58 4.06 -19.17
N ALA A 52 16.78 4.64 -19.21
CA ALA A 52 17.75 4.53 -18.12
C ALA A 52 17.21 5.11 -16.80
N GLN A 53 16.56 6.27 -16.86
CA GLN A 53 15.95 6.89 -15.69
C GLN A 53 14.75 6.07 -15.17
N THR A 54 13.91 5.51 -16.05
CA THR A 54 12.81 4.59 -15.65
C THR A 54 13.35 3.41 -14.85
N THR A 55 14.45 2.82 -15.31
CA THR A 55 15.10 1.68 -14.65
C THR A 55 15.64 2.07 -13.27
N GLN A 56 16.34 3.21 -13.20
CA GLN A 56 16.89 3.72 -11.95
C GLN A 56 15.80 4.04 -10.92
N LEU A 57 14.74 4.75 -11.32
CA LEU A 57 13.62 5.08 -10.43
C LEU A 57 12.90 3.82 -9.95
N SER A 58 12.68 2.85 -10.83
CA SER A 58 12.06 1.57 -10.46
C SER A 58 12.89 0.82 -9.44
N ALA A 59 14.22 0.75 -9.63
CA ALA A 59 15.13 0.11 -8.70
C ALA A 59 15.16 0.81 -7.33
N MET A 60 15.18 2.15 -7.31
CA MET A 60 15.11 2.92 -6.05
C MET A 60 13.78 2.72 -5.33
N ALA A 61 12.66 2.82 -6.04
CA ALA A 61 11.33 2.65 -5.47
C ALA A 61 11.12 1.24 -4.90
N GLN A 62 11.55 0.22 -5.63
CA GLN A 62 11.45 -1.17 -5.18
C GLN A 62 12.41 -1.45 -4.01
N GLY A 63 13.66 -0.99 -4.07
CA GLY A 63 14.64 -1.19 -3.01
C GLY A 63 14.15 -0.62 -1.67
N TRP A 64 13.77 0.65 -1.66
CA TRP A 64 13.19 1.28 -0.46
C TRP A 64 11.86 0.66 -0.06
N GLY A 65 11.00 0.35 -1.04
CA GLY A 65 9.70 -0.27 -0.81
C GLY A 65 9.82 -1.63 -0.10
N TYR A 66 10.75 -2.48 -0.53
CA TYR A 66 10.98 -3.78 0.09
C TYR A 66 11.61 -3.66 1.48
N LEU A 67 12.52 -2.71 1.70
CA LEU A 67 13.06 -2.43 3.04
C LEU A 67 11.96 -2.00 4.02
N VAL A 68 11.09 -1.08 3.60
CA VAL A 68 9.95 -0.63 4.40
C VAL A 68 8.95 -1.77 4.60
N ALA A 69 8.67 -2.60 3.59
CA ALA A 69 7.77 -3.74 3.72
C ALA A 69 8.29 -4.80 4.71
N ALA A 70 9.60 -5.08 4.68
CA ALA A 70 10.24 -5.98 5.63
C ALA A 70 10.08 -5.46 7.06
N ALA A 71 10.46 -4.19 7.31
CA ALA A 71 10.29 -3.57 8.62
C ALA A 71 8.81 -3.52 9.06
N GLY A 72 7.91 -3.13 8.14
CA GLY A 72 6.48 -3.02 8.38
C GLY A 72 5.86 -4.36 8.78
N THR A 73 6.30 -5.48 8.20
CA THR A 73 5.85 -6.83 8.56
C THR A 73 6.12 -7.12 10.05
N PHE A 74 7.32 -6.80 10.53
CA PHE A 74 7.65 -6.97 11.95
C PHE A 74 6.84 -6.03 12.86
N VAL A 75 6.69 -4.77 12.48
CA VAL A 75 5.91 -3.77 13.26
C VAL A 75 4.45 -4.19 13.38
N VAL A 76 3.82 -4.61 12.28
CA VAL A 76 2.42 -5.06 12.24
C VAL A 76 2.22 -6.28 13.14
N GLY A 77 3.12 -7.26 13.08
CA GLY A 77 3.06 -8.44 13.96
C GLY A 77 3.33 -8.11 15.42
N TYR A 78 4.29 -7.23 15.70
CA TYR A 78 4.63 -6.81 17.06
C TYR A 78 3.48 -6.10 17.75
N ILE A 79 2.80 -5.17 17.05
CA ILE A 79 1.60 -4.49 17.57
C ILE A 79 0.49 -5.49 17.89
N ALA A 80 0.24 -6.46 17.00
CA ALA A 80 -0.78 -7.47 17.24
C ALA A 80 -0.49 -8.31 18.48
N ASN A 81 0.78 -8.68 18.70
CA ASN A 81 1.20 -9.41 19.89
C ASN A 81 1.07 -8.57 21.17
N LEU A 82 1.46 -7.29 21.13
CA LEU A 82 1.35 -6.40 22.30
C LEU A 82 -0.10 -6.13 22.73
N VAL A 83 -0.99 -5.92 21.75
CA VAL A 83 -2.40 -5.59 22.02
C VAL A 83 -3.25 -6.85 22.25
N GLY A 84 -2.76 -8.02 21.82
CA GLY A 84 -3.48 -9.30 21.89
C GLY A 84 -4.58 -9.46 20.84
N ASN A 85 -4.66 -8.55 19.86
CA ASN A 85 -5.56 -8.67 18.72
C ASN A 85 -4.98 -7.95 17.48
N TRP A 86 -5.54 -8.26 16.30
CA TRP A 86 -5.08 -7.71 15.03
C TRP A 86 -5.72 -6.37 14.65
N GLY A 87 -6.75 -5.92 15.37
CA GLY A 87 -7.50 -4.71 15.03
C GLY A 87 -6.61 -3.46 15.01
N ALA A 88 -5.75 -3.30 16.01
CA ALA A 88 -4.79 -2.19 16.07
C ALA A 88 -3.82 -2.20 14.87
N SER A 89 -3.36 -3.37 14.44
CA SER A 89 -2.50 -3.52 13.26
C SER A 89 -3.23 -3.14 11.97
N PHE A 90 -4.51 -3.46 11.82
CA PHE A 90 -5.32 -3.04 10.68
C PHE A 90 -5.60 -1.53 10.66
N VAL A 91 -5.75 -0.88 11.82
CA VAL A 91 -5.82 0.59 11.92
C VAL A 91 -4.52 1.25 11.44
N LEU A 92 -3.37 0.67 11.80
CA LEU A 92 -2.08 1.11 11.25
C LEU A 92 -2.04 0.95 9.72
N LEU A 93 -2.46 -0.20 9.18
CA LEU A 93 -2.52 -0.43 7.73
C LEU A 93 -3.46 0.55 7.02
N CYS A 94 -4.60 0.91 7.62
CA CYS A 94 -5.47 1.97 7.11
C CYS A 94 -4.75 3.31 7.01
N SER A 95 -4.01 3.67 8.06
CA SER A 95 -3.22 4.90 8.12
C SER A 95 -2.13 4.94 7.06
N LEU A 96 -1.40 3.84 6.88
CA LEU A 96 -0.40 3.69 5.82
C LEU A 96 -1.02 3.77 4.42
N THR A 97 -2.20 3.17 4.23
CA THR A 97 -2.92 3.25 2.95
C THR A 97 -3.39 4.67 2.65
N MET A 98 -3.80 5.45 3.65
CA MET A 98 -4.10 6.87 3.49
C MET A 98 -2.88 7.67 3.02
N VAL A 99 -1.72 7.43 3.64
CA VAL A 99 -0.44 8.06 3.22
C VAL A 99 -0.10 7.67 1.78
N GLN A 100 -0.24 6.38 1.43
CA GLN A 100 -0.03 5.91 0.07
C GLN A 100 -0.96 6.58 -0.95
N ILE A 101 -2.24 6.79 -0.61
CA ILE A 101 -3.19 7.50 -1.47
C ILE A 101 -2.75 8.94 -1.68
N ALA A 102 -2.32 9.65 -0.63
CA ALA A 102 -1.86 11.03 -0.73
C ALA A 102 -0.61 11.14 -1.62
N ILE A 103 0.38 10.26 -1.42
CA ILE A 103 1.59 10.20 -2.24
C ILE A 103 1.25 9.87 -3.70
N GLY A 104 0.39 8.86 -3.92
CA GLY A 104 -0.03 8.45 -5.27
C GLY A 104 -0.75 9.57 -6.02
N PHE A 105 -1.61 10.33 -5.33
CA PHE A 105 -2.28 11.49 -5.91
C PHE A 105 -1.28 12.59 -6.32
N TYR A 106 -0.29 12.86 -5.48
CA TYR A 106 0.76 13.84 -5.79
C TYR A 106 1.64 13.38 -6.96
N ALA A 107 2.08 12.11 -6.96
CA ALA A 107 2.89 11.51 -8.02
C ALA A 107 2.14 11.43 -9.37
N GLY A 108 0.82 11.37 -9.34
CA GLY A 108 -0.05 11.38 -10.51
C GLY A 108 -0.11 12.73 -11.25
N ARG A 109 0.41 13.82 -10.67
CA ARG A 109 0.37 15.15 -11.30
C ARG A 109 1.16 15.20 -12.62
N PRO A 110 0.66 15.89 -13.67
CA PRO A 110 1.37 16.03 -14.93
C PRO A 110 2.78 16.61 -14.74
N GLY A 111 3.74 16.06 -15.48
CA GLY A 111 5.14 16.49 -15.43
C GLY A 111 6.10 15.37 -15.82
N LEU A 112 7.33 15.74 -16.13
CA LEU A 112 8.46 14.85 -16.36
C LEU A 112 9.57 15.21 -15.37
N ILE A 113 10.32 14.22 -14.93
CA ILE A 113 11.53 14.42 -14.13
C ILE A 113 12.68 14.64 -15.12
N PRO A 114 13.26 15.85 -15.21
CA PRO A 114 14.31 16.13 -16.17
C PRO A 114 15.46 15.14 -16.03
N ALA A 115 16.00 14.67 -17.15
CA ALA A 115 17.22 13.87 -17.14
C ALA A 115 18.38 14.74 -16.64
N LYS A 116 19.17 14.18 -15.72
CA LYS A 116 20.48 14.72 -15.33
C LYS A 116 21.57 14.09 -16.17
#